data_AF-A0A6N3G020-F1
#
_entry.id   AF-A0A6N3G020-F1
#
_cell.length_a   1.000
_cell.length_b   1.000
_cell.length_c   1.000
_cell.angle_alpha   90.00
_cell.angle_beta   90.00
_cell.angle_gamma   90.00
#
_symmetry.space_group_name_H-M   'P 1'
#
loop_
_entity.id
_entity.type
_entity.pdbx_description
1 polymer ?
#
loop_
_entity_poly.entity_id
_entity_poly.type
_entity_poly.pdbx_seq_one_letter_code
_entity_poly.pdbx_strand_id
1 'polypeptide(L)'
;MRNTLYRQMVYCINAYRTWIEVADDNLYKEHIISRTDRTDYLVSRTLVLRAFKTNGIHAEGTTWTIPEHELDKALAIYRKQDITFKQRIKKAAMYFSPKDAETLIRLATYGIVQLELIVRPTPIPEKPYYLCY
;
A
#
# COMPACT_ATOMS: atom_id res chain seq x y z
N MET A 1 8.30 -2.59 -8.66
CA MET A 1 7.94 -1.21 -8.27
C MET A 1 9.21 -0.45 -7.89
N ARG A 2 9.26 0.88 -7.96
CA ARG A 2 10.41 1.61 -7.36
C ARG A 2 10.40 1.39 -5.86
N ASN A 3 11.52 0.93 -5.29
CA ASN A 3 11.66 0.63 -3.86
C ASN A 3 11.25 1.83 -2.97
N THR A 4 11.59 3.06 -3.35
CA THR A 4 11.16 4.26 -2.60
C THR A 4 9.64 4.41 -2.49
N LEU A 5 8.90 4.09 -3.54
CA LEU A 5 7.44 4.13 -3.54
C LEU A 5 6.87 2.97 -2.71
N TYR A 6 7.47 1.79 -2.83
CA TYR A 6 7.10 0.62 -2.03
C TYR A 6 7.24 0.90 -0.53
N ARG A 7 8.38 1.46 -0.10
CA ARG A 7 8.60 1.84 1.29
C ARG A 7 7.62 2.90 1.78
N GLN A 8 7.30 3.88 0.93
CA GLN A 8 6.30 4.88 1.27
C GLN A 8 4.90 4.28 1.44
N MET A 9 4.54 3.30 0.61
CA MET A 9 3.29 2.56 0.75
C MET A 9 3.24 1.78 2.08
N VAL A 10 4.30 1.03 2.41
CA VAL A 10 4.41 0.31 3.68
C VAL A 10 4.30 1.28 4.87
N TYR A 11 4.98 2.42 4.79
CA TYR A 11 4.87 3.49 5.79
C TYR A 11 3.42 3.98 5.94
N CYS A 12 2.73 4.29 4.83
CA CYS A 12 1.33 4.73 4.87
C CYS A 12 0.42 3.68 5.52
N ILE A 13 0.59 2.40 5.20
CA ILE A 13 -0.21 1.33 5.82
C ILE A 13 0.05 1.33 7.33
N ASN A 14 1.31 1.29 7.76
CA ASN A 14 1.64 1.21 9.19
C ASN A 14 1.23 2.47 9.99
N ALA A 15 1.32 3.66 9.41
CA ALA A 15 0.98 4.91 10.09
C ALA A 15 -0.54 5.09 10.26
N TYR A 16 -1.32 4.67 9.26
CA TYR A 16 -2.76 4.95 9.16
C TYR A 16 -3.64 3.70 9.28
N ARG A 17 -3.05 2.54 9.63
CA ARG A 17 -3.75 1.26 9.80
C ARG A 17 -4.91 1.36 10.78
N THR A 18 -5.98 0.67 10.46
CA THR A 18 -7.20 0.58 11.28
C THR A 18 -7.52 -0.84 11.70
N TRP A 19 -7.27 -1.82 10.84
CA TRP A 19 -7.52 -3.24 11.10
C TRP A 19 -6.52 -4.20 10.43
N ILE A 20 -5.77 -3.74 9.43
CA ILE A 20 -4.69 -4.49 8.74
C ILE A 20 -3.32 -3.91 9.11
N GLU A 21 -2.35 -4.79 9.34
CA GLU A 21 -0.94 -4.44 9.45
C GLU A 21 -0.09 -5.11 8.38
N VAL A 22 1.12 -4.58 8.18
CA VAL A 22 2.15 -5.23 7.36
C VAL A 22 2.87 -6.26 8.23
N ALA A 23 2.63 -7.54 7.98
CA ALA A 23 3.28 -8.63 8.71
C ALA A 23 4.70 -8.92 8.19
N ASP A 24 4.93 -8.75 6.89
CA ASP A 24 6.25 -8.85 6.26
C ASP A 24 6.27 -7.99 4.98
N ASP A 25 7.28 -7.14 4.81
CA ASP A 25 7.45 -6.29 3.64
C ASP A 25 8.65 -6.69 2.76
N ASN A 26 9.39 -7.73 3.12
CA ASN A 26 10.61 -8.15 2.44
C ASN A 26 10.69 -9.67 2.18
N LEU A 27 9.58 -10.39 2.32
CA LEU A 27 9.47 -11.80 1.94
C LEU A 27 9.71 -11.98 0.44
N TYR A 28 10.73 -12.75 0.05
CA TYR A 28 10.91 -13.21 -1.32
C TYR A 28 10.39 -14.64 -1.43
N LYS A 29 9.45 -14.85 -2.35
CA LYS A 29 8.94 -16.19 -2.67
C LYS A 29 8.72 -16.32 -4.16
N GLU A 30 8.67 -17.57 -4.60
CA GLU A 30 8.31 -17.94 -5.96
C GLU A 30 6.81 -17.76 -6.18
N HIS A 31 6.44 -17.17 -7.31
CA HIS A 31 5.06 -16.98 -7.72
C HIS A 31 4.86 -17.54 -9.11
N ILE A 32 3.75 -18.25 -9.29
CA ILE A 32 3.34 -18.78 -10.57
C ILE A 32 2.76 -17.65 -11.41
N ILE A 33 3.29 -17.47 -12.61
CA ILE A 33 2.79 -16.50 -13.58
C ILE A 33 2.38 -17.26 -14.84
N SER A 34 1.14 -17.04 -15.27
CA SER A 34 0.67 -17.53 -16.57
C SER A 34 1.16 -16.60 -17.68
N ARG A 35 1.93 -17.13 -18.63
CA ARG A 35 2.12 -16.55 -19.96
C ARG A 35 1.34 -17.38 -20.98
N THR A 36 1.02 -16.78 -22.12
CA THR A 36 0.06 -17.24 -23.15
C THR A 36 0.13 -18.75 -23.48
N ASP A 37 1.30 -19.38 -23.38
CA ASP A 37 1.53 -20.80 -23.65
C ASP A 37 2.27 -21.56 -22.53
N ARG A 38 2.67 -20.90 -21.43
CA ARG A 38 3.53 -21.50 -20.38
C ARG A 38 3.24 -20.96 -18.98
N THR A 39 3.35 -21.86 -18.01
CA THR A 39 3.45 -21.52 -16.60
C THR A 39 4.91 -21.21 -16.29
N ASP A 40 5.19 -19.97 -15.92
CA ASP A 40 6.52 -19.49 -15.55
C ASP A 40 6.57 -19.20 -14.05
N TYR A 41 7.76 -19.19 -13.48
CA TYR A 41 7.98 -18.95 -12.07
C TYR A 41 8.79 -17.68 -11.88
N LEU A 42 8.28 -16.75 -11.08
CA LEU A 42 8.97 -15.51 -10.74
C LEU A 42 9.20 -15.43 -9.24
N VAL A 43 10.47 -15.42 -8.84
CA VAL A 43 10.83 -15.01 -7.48
C VAL A 43 10.70 -13.50 -7.38
N SER A 44 9.81 -13.02 -6.53
CA SER A 44 9.62 -11.58 -6.31
C SER A 44 9.32 -11.28 -4.85
N ARG A 45 9.63 -10.04 -4.45
CA ARG A 45 9.24 -9.52 -3.14
C ARG A 45 7.73 -9.59 -3.00
N THR A 46 7.26 -9.89 -1.80
CA THR A 46 5.86 -10.10 -1.47
C THR A 46 5.53 -9.29 -0.24
N LEU A 47 4.54 -8.43 -0.37
CA LEU A 47 3.93 -7.76 0.77
C LEU A 47 2.95 -8.72 1.44
N VAL A 48 3.14 -8.96 2.74
CA VAL A 48 2.24 -9.77 3.55
C VAL A 48 1.44 -8.83 4.45
N LEU A 49 0.13 -8.81 4.23
CA LEU A 49 -0.82 -8.08 5.05
C LEU A 49 -1.52 -9.04 6.00
N ARG A 50 -1.76 -8.62 7.24
CA ARG A 50 -2.47 -9.41 8.24
C ARG A 50 -3.53 -8.59 8.94
N ALA A 51 -4.72 -9.16 9.09
CA ALA A 51 -5.77 -8.59 9.94
C ALA A 51 -5.37 -8.76 11.42
N PHE A 52 -5.19 -7.66 12.15
CA PHE A 52 -4.95 -7.71 13.60
C PHE A 52 -6.24 -7.61 14.43
N LYS A 53 -7.38 -7.39 13.76
CA LYS A 53 -8.72 -7.50 14.35
C LYS A 53 -9.71 -7.88 13.26
N THR A 54 -10.83 -8.49 13.65
CA THR A 54 -11.92 -8.83 12.73
C THR A 54 -12.51 -7.56 12.10
N ASN A 55 -12.74 -7.58 10.78
CA ASN A 55 -13.43 -6.52 10.07
C ASN A 55 -14.36 -7.12 9.00
N GLY A 56 -15.68 -6.98 9.20
CA GLY A 56 -16.69 -7.58 8.33
C GLY A 56 -16.51 -9.10 8.23
N ILE A 57 -16.28 -9.60 7.00
CA ILE A 57 -16.11 -11.02 6.69
C ILE A 57 -14.70 -11.54 6.98
N HIS A 58 -13.74 -10.66 7.32
CA HIS A 58 -12.36 -11.04 7.52
C HIS A 58 -12.08 -11.22 9.01
N ALA A 59 -11.78 -12.47 9.39
CA ALA A 59 -11.39 -12.80 10.76
C ALA A 59 -10.02 -12.24 11.11
N GLU A 60 -9.79 -11.96 12.38
CA GLU A 60 -8.45 -11.72 12.93
C GLU A 60 -7.48 -12.85 12.55
N GLY A 61 -6.24 -12.49 12.20
CA GLY A 61 -5.22 -13.42 11.72
C GLY A 61 -5.29 -13.74 10.22
N THR A 62 -6.36 -13.33 9.52
CA THR A 62 -6.45 -13.49 8.05
C THR A 62 -5.25 -12.79 7.40
N THR A 63 -4.57 -13.51 6.51
CA THR A 63 -3.33 -13.05 5.87
C THR A 63 -3.49 -13.02 4.35
N TRP A 64 -3.04 -11.93 3.72
CA TRP A 64 -3.02 -11.76 2.28
C TRP A 64 -1.59 -11.54 1.81
N THR A 65 -1.20 -12.27 0.77
CA THR A 65 0.12 -12.12 0.16
C THR A 65 -0.01 -11.47 -1.19
N ILE A 66 0.63 -10.32 -1.38
CA ILE A 66 0.55 -9.52 -2.58
C ILE A 66 1.94 -9.45 -3.21
N PRO A 67 2.16 -10.11 -4.35
CA PRO A 67 3.44 -10.06 -5.05
C PRO A 67 3.75 -8.65 -5.57
N GLU A 68 5.03 -8.28 -5.64
CA GLU A 68 5.45 -6.97 -6.15
C GLU A 68 5.02 -6.74 -7.61
N HIS A 69 4.96 -7.79 -8.43
CA HIS A 69 4.52 -7.66 -9.81
C HIS A 69 3.02 -7.34 -9.93
N GLU A 70 2.18 -7.76 -8.99
CA GLU A 70 0.78 -7.35 -8.93
C GLU A 70 0.65 -5.89 -8.49
N LEU A 71 1.49 -5.45 -7.57
CA LEU A 71 1.59 -4.04 -7.19
C LEU A 71 2.04 -3.16 -8.38
N ASP A 72 2.95 -3.66 -9.23
CA ASP A 72 3.35 -2.96 -10.45
C ASP A 72 2.23 -2.85 -11.48
N LYS A 73 1.47 -3.93 -11.69
CA LYS A 73 0.28 -3.92 -12.56
C LYS A 73 -0.75 -2.92 -12.05
N ALA A 74 -1.06 -2.96 -10.76
CA ALA A 74 -1.97 -2.02 -10.11
C ALA A 74 -1.49 -0.57 -10.23
N LEU A 75 -0.20 -0.32 -10.05
CA LEU A 75 0.40 1.00 -10.19
C LEU A 75 0.29 1.51 -11.64
N ALA A 76 0.51 0.64 -12.63
CA ALA A 76 0.37 0.99 -14.04
C ALA A 76 -1.08 1.34 -14.40
N ILE A 77 -2.05 0.60 -13.87
CA ILE A 77 -3.49 0.91 -14.01
C ILE A 77 -3.80 2.27 -13.37
N TYR A 78 -3.38 2.47 -12.12
CA TYR A 78 -3.71 3.69 -11.40
C TYR A 78 -3.11 4.94 -12.07
N ARG A 79 -1.87 4.86 -12.57
CA ARG A 79 -1.23 5.94 -13.37
C ARG A 79 -1.96 6.28 -14.67
N LYS A 80 -2.70 5.33 -15.25
CA LYS A 80 -3.52 5.57 -16.45
C LYS A 80 -4.86 6.24 -16.09
N GLN A 81 -5.43 5.87 -14.95
CA GLN A 81 -6.72 6.40 -14.48
C GLN A 81 -6.59 7.81 -13.89
N ASP A 82 -5.51 8.11 -13.17
CA ASP A 82 -5.33 9.39 -12.49
C ASP A 82 -4.02 10.08 -12.92
N ILE A 83 -4.18 11.09 -13.77
CA ILE A 83 -3.08 11.93 -14.28
C ILE A 83 -2.45 12.74 -13.14
N THR A 84 -3.24 13.19 -12.17
CA THR A 84 -2.74 14.00 -11.05
C THR A 84 -1.85 13.16 -10.13
N PHE A 85 -2.29 11.94 -9.80
CA PHE A 85 -1.48 10.96 -9.08
C PHE A 85 -0.16 10.69 -9.82
N LYS A 86 -0.23 10.39 -11.12
CA LYS A 86 0.97 10.16 -11.95
C LYS A 86 1.96 11.32 -11.89
N GLN A 87 1.48 12.57 -11.94
CA GLN A 87 2.33 13.75 -11.83
C GLN A 87 2.94 13.89 -10.42
N ARG A 88 2.14 13.71 -9.36
CA ARG A 88 2.57 13.80 -7.95
C ARG A 88 3.71 12.82 -7.65
N ILE A 89 3.52 11.54 -7.94
CA ILE A 89 4.51 10.49 -7.63
C ILE A 89 5.77 10.55 -8.50
N LYS A 90 5.69 11.20 -9.68
CA LYS A 90 6.87 11.41 -10.53
C LYS A 90 7.83 12.42 -9.89
N LYS A 91 7.31 13.41 -9.16
CA LYS A 91 8.12 14.41 -8.45
C LYS A 91 8.88 13.78 -7.28
N ALA A 92 8.16 13.10 -6.40
CA ALA A 92 8.75 12.40 -5.26
C ALA A 92 7.79 11.36 -4.70
N ALA A 93 8.35 10.28 -4.16
CA ALA A 93 7.57 9.25 -3.47
C ALA A 93 6.82 9.80 -2.26
N MET A 94 7.32 10.85 -1.59
CA MET A 94 6.69 11.47 -0.43
C MET A 94 5.24 11.97 -0.67
N TYR A 95 4.88 12.26 -1.93
CA TYR A 95 3.53 12.70 -2.29
C TYR A 95 2.54 11.56 -2.42
N PHE A 96 2.98 10.31 -2.18
CA PHE A 96 2.12 9.15 -2.06
C PHE A 96 1.35 9.22 -0.73
N SER A 97 0.04 9.32 -0.84
CA SER A 97 -0.89 9.50 0.27
C SER A 97 -1.45 8.16 0.76
N PRO A 98 -2.07 8.12 1.94
CA PRO A 98 -2.77 6.93 2.43
C PRO A 98 -3.90 6.49 1.48
N LYS A 99 -4.58 7.44 0.83
CA LYS A 99 -5.60 7.14 -0.17
C LYS A 99 -5.03 6.47 -1.42
N ASP A 100 -3.81 6.84 -1.80
CA ASP A 100 -3.10 6.19 -2.90
C ASP A 100 -2.75 4.75 -2.52
N ALA A 101 -2.33 4.51 -1.26
CA ALA A 101 -2.07 3.17 -0.72
C ALA A 101 -3.31 2.27 -0.75
N GLU A 102 -4.45 2.79 -0.27
CA GLU A 102 -5.76 2.14 -0.31
C GLU A 102 -6.11 1.70 -1.74
N THR A 103 -6.03 2.65 -2.68
CA THR A 103 -6.41 2.42 -4.07
C THR A 103 -5.50 1.39 -4.72
N LEU A 104 -4.20 1.47 -4.45
CA LEU A 104 -3.20 0.57 -4.99
C LEU A 104 -3.36 -0.86 -4.49
N ILE A 105 -3.56 -1.07 -3.18
CA ILE A 105 -3.80 -2.40 -2.61
C ILE A 105 -5.13 -2.97 -3.11
N ARG A 106 -6.18 -2.15 -3.17
CA ARG A 106 -7.48 -2.58 -3.71
C ARG A 106 -7.36 -3.03 -5.17
N LEU A 107 -6.60 -2.32 -6.00
CA LEU A 107 -6.35 -2.71 -7.39
C LEU A 107 -5.52 -4.00 -7.49
N ALA A 108 -4.45 -4.12 -6.69
CA ALA A 108 -3.56 -5.29 -6.70
C ALA A 108 -4.23 -6.57 -6.18
N THR A 109 -5.28 -6.43 -5.38
CA THR A 109 -6.06 -7.55 -4.82
C THR A 109 -7.42 -7.71 -5.49
N TYR A 110 -7.65 -7.04 -6.63
CA TYR A 110 -8.91 -7.10 -7.38
C TYR A 110 -10.16 -6.80 -6.52
N GLY A 111 -10.02 -5.90 -5.54
CA GLY A 111 -11.10 -5.48 -4.66
C GLY A 111 -11.28 -6.33 -3.39
N ILE A 112 -10.50 -7.40 -3.22
CA ILE A 112 -10.61 -8.29 -2.05
C ILE A 112 -10.19 -7.58 -0.76
N VAL A 113 -9.11 -6.78 -0.81
CA VAL A 113 -8.57 -6.11 0.38
C VAL A 113 -8.88 -4.62 0.34
N GLN A 114 -9.51 -4.13 1.41
CA GLN A 114 -9.71 -2.70 1.70
C GLN A 114 -9.04 -2.39 3.03
N LEU A 115 -8.06 -1.48 3.03
CA LEU A 115 -7.27 -1.17 4.22
C LEU A 115 -8.03 -0.27 5.19
N GLU A 116 -8.98 0.52 4.67
CA GLU A 116 -9.76 1.51 5.42
C GLU A 116 -8.86 2.46 6.23
N LEU A 117 -7.80 2.98 5.61
CA LEU A 117 -6.82 3.84 6.29
C LEU A 117 -7.45 5.15 6.77
N ILE A 118 -7.21 5.51 8.04
CA ILE A 118 -7.73 6.75 8.64
C ILE A 118 -6.57 7.70 8.94
N VAL A 119 -6.64 8.91 8.37
CA VAL A 119 -5.72 10.00 8.71
C VAL A 119 -6.13 10.58 10.05
N ARG A 120 -5.45 10.17 11.13
CA ARG A 120 -5.58 10.82 12.42
C ARG A 120 -5.10 12.27 12.29
N PRO A 121 -5.86 13.29 12.72
CA PRO A 121 -5.33 14.64 12.80
C PRO A 121 -4.16 14.61 13.79
N THR A 122 -2.96 14.87 13.28
CA THR A 122 -1.82 15.15 14.16
C THR A 122 -2.18 16.39 14.97
N PRO A 123 -2.03 16.40 16.31
CA PRO A 123 -2.14 17.64 17.05
C PRO A 123 -1.15 18.63 16.43
N ILE A 124 -1.69 19.73 15.90
CA ILE A 124 -0.89 20.84 15.42
C ILE A 124 -0.12 21.30 16.64
N PRO A 125 1.23 21.32 16.64
CA PRO A 125 1.95 21.95 17.73
C PRO A 125 1.43 23.39 17.81
N GLU A 126 0.76 23.73 18.91
CA GLU A 126 0.29 25.09 19.16
C GLU A 126 1.46 26.02 18.92
N LYS A 127 1.26 27.00 18.02
CA LYS A 127 2.27 28.02 17.75
C LYS A 127 2.69 28.59 19.11
N PRO A 128 3.99 28.66 19.45
CA PRO A 128 4.39 29.37 20.64
C PRO A 128 3.87 30.80 20.49
N TYR A 129 2.97 31.20 21.37
CA TYR A 129 2.54 32.59 21.48
C TYR A 129 3.81 33.39 21.70
N TYR A 130 4.25 34.13 20.69
CA TYR A 130 5.24 35.17 20.88
C TYR A 130 4.59 36.17 21.84
N LEU A 131 5.02 36.13 23.10
CA LEU A 131 4.79 37.20 24.06
C LEU A 131 5.40 38.46 23.45
N CYS A 132 4.53 39.34 22.94
CA CYS A 132 4.90 40.71 22.65
C CYS A 132 5.27 41.39 23.96
N TYR A 133 6.52 41.82 24.09
CA TYR A 133 6.96 42.85 25.03
C TYR A 133 7.36 44.08 24.24
#